data_AF-A0A800EX47-F1
#
_entry.id   AF-A0A800EX47-F1
#
_cell.length_a   1.000
_cell.length_b   1.000
_cell.length_c   1.000
_cell.angle_alpha   90.00
_cell.angle_beta   90.00
_cell.angle_gamma   90.00
#
_symmetry.space_group_name_H-M   'P 1'
#
loop_
_entity.id
_entity.type
_entity.pdbx_description
1 polymer ?
#
loop_
_entity_poly.entity_id
_entity_poly.type
_entity_poly.pdbx_seq_one_letter_code
_entity_poly.pdbx_strand_id
1 'polypeptide(L)'
;MNRRTATLRNGSVRALRRALGLNAVRSRDLPDPDPEALALSDEGLLDWPGVAGDLHSLDIPTLMFVGEHDRMKVWVEEDAASIPGVKYICCPDVDHIGSFDHSDLAGSSVIKFLSRIASAPGETTV
;
A
#
# COMPACT_ATOMS: atom_id res chain seq x y z
N MET A 1 18.55 13.46 2.11
CA MET A 1 18.84 13.04 0.72
C MET A 1 19.44 11.62 0.58
N ASN A 2 19.49 10.78 1.62
CA ASN A 2 20.06 9.41 1.58
C ASN A 2 19.02 8.26 1.56
N ARG A 3 17.71 8.56 1.66
CA ARG A 3 16.65 7.54 1.81
C ARG A 3 16.01 7.12 0.48
N ARG A 4 16.05 7.97 -0.56
CA ARG A 4 15.43 7.74 -1.88
C ARG A 4 16.18 6.70 -2.73
N THR A 5 17.49 6.61 -2.59
CA THR A 5 18.36 5.73 -3.40
C THR A 5 18.39 4.27 -2.95
N ALA A 6 18.02 3.97 -1.70
CA ALA A 6 18.06 2.60 -1.17
C ALA A 6 16.94 1.71 -1.74
N THR A 7 15.73 2.25 -1.89
CA THR A 7 14.57 1.52 -2.45
C THR A 7 14.75 1.27 -3.95
N LEU A 8 15.33 2.23 -4.68
CA LEU A 8 15.62 2.11 -6.12
C LEU A 8 16.70 1.08 -6.45
N ARG A 9 17.72 0.94 -5.60
CA ARG A 9 18.72 -0.14 -5.76
C ARG A 9 18.09 -1.52 -5.66
N ASN A 10 17.02 -1.69 -4.88
CA ASN A 10 16.27 -2.94 -4.83
C ASN A 10 15.30 -3.13 -6.01
N GLY A 11 14.79 -2.04 -6.63
CA GLY A 11 13.94 -2.07 -7.82
C GLY A 11 14.71 -2.40 -9.10
N SER A 12 15.84 -1.74 -9.33
CA SER A 12 16.79 -2.04 -10.41
C SER A 12 17.37 -3.46 -10.31
N VAL A 13 17.64 -3.96 -9.09
CA VAL A 13 18.00 -5.37 -8.87
C VAL A 13 16.86 -6.33 -9.21
N ARG A 14 15.58 -5.92 -9.10
CA ARG A 14 14.42 -6.75 -9.48
C ARG A 14 14.22 -6.84 -11.00
N ALA A 15 14.41 -5.74 -11.72
CA ALA A 15 14.41 -5.75 -13.19
C ALA A 15 15.60 -6.56 -13.74
N LEU A 16 16.79 -6.39 -13.16
CA LEU A 16 17.99 -7.13 -13.53
C LEU A 16 17.88 -8.63 -13.19
N ARG A 17 17.39 -8.99 -12.00
CA ARG A 17 17.13 -10.40 -11.63
C ARG A 17 16.12 -11.06 -12.55
N ARG A 18 15.12 -10.32 -13.05
CA ARG A 18 14.17 -10.82 -14.07
C ARG A 18 14.83 -11.07 -15.42
N ALA A 19 15.57 -10.09 -15.93
CA ALA A 19 16.32 -10.24 -17.19
C ALA A 19 17.34 -11.39 -17.14
N LEU A 20 17.89 -11.67 -15.96
CA LEU A 20 18.83 -12.77 -15.71
C LEU A 20 18.13 -14.11 -15.36
N GLY A 21 16.80 -14.20 -15.37
CA GLY A 21 16.06 -15.42 -15.05
C GLY A 21 16.15 -15.88 -13.60
N LEU A 22 16.52 -14.99 -12.68
CA LEU A 22 16.78 -15.27 -11.26
C LEU A 22 15.53 -15.15 -10.36
N ASN A 23 14.35 -14.89 -10.95
CA ASN A 23 13.11 -14.89 -10.19
C ASN A 23 12.65 -16.32 -9.90
N ALA A 24 12.54 -16.66 -8.61
CA ALA A 24 12.06 -17.95 -8.16
C ALA A 24 10.61 -18.20 -8.58
N VAL A 25 10.40 -19.20 -9.45
CA VAL A 25 9.25 -20.12 -9.70
C VAL A 25 7.80 -19.57 -9.70
N ARG A 26 7.40 -18.61 -8.85
CA ARG A 26 6.02 -18.09 -8.73
C ARG A 26 5.63 -17.03 -9.78
N SER A 27 6.54 -16.60 -10.65
CA SER A 27 6.31 -15.50 -11.61
C SER A 27 5.88 -15.94 -13.02
N ARG A 28 5.69 -17.25 -13.27
CA ARG A 28 5.52 -17.77 -14.63
C ARG A 28 4.18 -17.43 -15.30
N ASP A 29 3.15 -17.09 -14.53
CA ASP A 29 1.78 -16.92 -15.05
C ASP A 29 1.34 -15.45 -15.20
N LEU A 30 2.20 -14.49 -14.84
CA LEU A 30 1.93 -13.07 -15.05
C LEU A 30 2.72 -12.58 -16.26
N PRO A 31 2.08 -11.87 -17.22
CA PRO A 31 2.79 -11.25 -18.32
C PRO A 31 3.80 -10.24 -17.75
N ASP A 32 4.95 -10.13 -18.42
CA ASP A 32 5.92 -9.10 -18.05
C ASP A 32 5.27 -7.71 -18.16
N PRO A 33 5.49 -6.82 -17.19
CA PRO A 33 5.05 -5.45 -17.31
C PRO A 33 5.75 -4.79 -18.50
N ASP A 34 5.04 -3.91 -19.21
CA ASP A 34 5.62 -3.12 -20.28
C ASP A 34 6.84 -2.31 -19.76
N PRO A 35 8.02 -2.44 -20.39
CA PRO A 35 9.25 -1.85 -19.88
C PRO A 35 9.23 -0.31 -19.94
N GLU A 36 8.55 0.29 -20.91
CA GLU A 36 8.41 1.75 -21.01
C GLU A 36 7.47 2.27 -19.92
N ALA A 37 6.35 1.58 -19.70
CA ALA A 37 5.44 1.91 -18.60
C ALA A 37 6.12 1.79 -17.24
N LEU A 38 6.99 0.79 -17.04
CA LEU A 38 7.74 0.64 -15.80
C LEU A 38 8.75 1.79 -15.61
N ALA A 39 9.47 2.18 -16.66
CA ALA A 39 10.43 3.29 -16.59
C ALA A 39 9.74 4.62 -16.26
N LEU A 40 8.62 4.93 -16.93
CA LEU A 40 7.84 6.14 -16.66
C LEU A 40 7.23 6.15 -15.25
N SER A 41 6.79 4.99 -14.75
CA SER A 41 6.30 4.85 -13.37
C SER A 41 7.42 5.11 -12.35
N ASP A 42 8.62 4.57 -12.58
CA ASP A 42 9.77 4.80 -11.72
C ASP A 42 10.23 6.27 -11.71
N GLU A 43 10.25 6.93 -12.87
CA GLU A 43 10.53 8.36 -12.99
C GLU A 43 9.48 9.20 -12.25
N GLY A 44 8.20 8.91 -12.46
CA GLY A 44 7.11 9.60 -11.77
C GLY A 44 7.16 9.42 -10.25
N LEU A 45 7.47 8.22 -9.77
CA LEU A 45 7.64 7.95 -8.33
C LEU A 45 8.82 8.72 -7.73
N LEU A 46 9.88 8.97 -8.51
CA LEU A 46 11.06 9.70 -8.05
C LEU A 46 10.84 11.21 -7.97
N ASP A 47 10.06 11.73 -8.90
CA ASP A 47 9.70 13.15 -8.94
C ASP A 47 8.54 13.48 -7.99
N TRP A 48 7.78 12.48 -7.55
CA TRP A 48 6.67 12.70 -6.63
C TRP A 48 7.17 13.15 -5.25
N PRO A 49 6.74 14.34 -4.76
CA PRO A 49 7.12 14.82 -3.43
C PRO A 49 6.53 13.99 -2.28
N GLY A 50 5.57 13.10 -2.56
CA GLY A 50 4.80 12.35 -1.58
C GLY A 50 3.67 13.18 -0.97
N VAL A 51 2.90 12.55 -0.08
CA VAL A 51 1.72 13.16 0.58
C VAL A 51 1.74 13.03 2.11
N ALA A 52 2.84 12.50 2.68
CA ALA A 52 2.97 12.30 4.12
C ALA A 52 2.75 13.60 4.92
N GLY A 53 3.16 14.73 4.35
CA GLY A 53 2.96 16.05 4.93
C GLY A 53 1.50 16.46 5.03
N ASP A 54 0.62 15.94 4.17
CA ASP A 54 -0.78 16.36 4.06
C ASP A 54 -1.75 15.42 4.79
N LEU A 55 -1.26 14.28 5.32
CA LEU A 55 -2.10 13.26 5.98
C LEU A 55 -2.97 13.82 7.12
N HIS A 56 -2.46 14.81 7.85
CA HIS A 56 -3.16 15.47 8.94
C HIS A 56 -4.37 16.32 8.48
N SER A 57 -4.43 16.64 7.18
CA SER A 57 -5.52 17.41 6.57
C SER A 57 -6.57 16.53 5.89
N LEU A 58 -6.39 15.19 5.90
CA LEU A 58 -7.37 14.26 5.34
C LEU A 58 -8.67 14.30 6.16
N ASP A 59 -9.76 14.69 5.50
CA ASP A 59 -11.12 14.78 6.05
C ASP A 59 -12.02 13.61 5.64
N ILE A 60 -11.52 12.73 4.77
CA ILE A 60 -12.25 11.54 4.32
C ILE A 60 -12.13 10.39 5.34
N PRO A 61 -13.24 9.65 5.61
CA PRO A 61 -13.17 8.43 6.39
C PRO A 61 -12.14 7.49 5.80
N THR A 62 -11.15 7.08 6.61
CA THR A 62 -10.02 6.27 6.15
C THR A 62 -9.90 4.99 6.99
N LEU A 63 -9.67 3.87 6.31
CA LEU A 63 -9.31 2.58 6.89
C LEU A 63 -7.95 2.17 6.32
N MET A 64 -7.00 1.89 7.20
CA MET A 64 -5.70 1.31 6.87
C MET A 64 -5.59 -0.06 7.51
N PHE A 65 -5.06 -1.03 6.77
CA PHE A 65 -4.73 -2.35 7.31
C PHE A 65 -3.38 -2.81 6.78
N VAL A 66 -2.68 -3.59 7.59
CA VAL A 66 -1.34 -4.12 7.28
C VAL A 66 -1.14 -5.47 7.94
N GLY A 67 -0.32 -6.34 7.33
CA GLY A 67 0.10 -7.59 7.95
C GLY A 67 1.10 -7.38 9.08
N GLU A 68 1.01 -8.20 10.14
CA GLU A 68 1.91 -8.16 11.29
C GLU A 68 3.39 -8.36 10.90
N HIS A 69 3.64 -9.18 9.87
CA HIS A 69 4.97 -9.45 9.35
C HIS A 69 5.30 -8.63 8.10
N ASP A 70 4.46 -7.65 7.75
CA ASP A 70 4.76 -6.75 6.65
C ASP A 70 5.93 -5.82 7.03
N ARG A 71 6.94 -5.78 6.17
CA ARG A 71 8.09 -4.86 6.29
C ARG A 71 7.64 -3.38 6.34
N MET A 72 6.47 -3.08 5.79
CA MET A 72 5.92 -1.73 5.71
C MET A 72 5.16 -1.32 6.98
N LYS A 73 4.92 -2.24 7.92
CA LYS A 73 4.06 -2.04 9.11
C LYS A 73 4.39 -0.76 9.88
N VAL A 74 5.67 -0.51 10.16
CA VAL A 74 6.11 0.68 10.92
C VAL A 74 5.66 1.96 10.22
N TRP A 75 5.78 2.04 8.89
CA TRP A 75 5.38 3.22 8.12
C TRP A 75 3.86 3.38 8.07
N VAL A 76 3.12 2.28 7.96
CA VAL A 76 1.65 2.32 8.03
C VAL A 76 1.18 2.79 9.40
N GLU A 77 1.85 2.38 10.48
CA GLU A 77 1.54 2.84 11.84
C GLU A 77 1.83 4.33 12.04
N GLU A 78 2.95 4.83 11.50
CA GLU A 78 3.31 6.25 11.50
C GLU A 78 2.29 7.09 10.73
N ASP A 79 1.89 6.64 9.53
CA ASP A 79 0.90 7.31 8.70
C ASP A 79 -0.49 7.29 9.37
N ALA A 80 -0.92 6.15 9.91
CA ALA A 80 -2.18 6.03 10.63
C ALA A 80 -2.23 6.93 11.87
N ALA A 81 -1.12 7.10 12.59
CA ALA A 81 -1.06 8.03 13.71
C ALA A 81 -1.24 9.50 13.27
N SER A 82 -0.99 9.81 12.00
CA SER A 82 -1.05 11.16 11.44
C SER A 82 -2.43 11.52 10.85
N ILE A 83 -3.27 10.53 10.52
CA ILE A 83 -4.57 10.74 9.87
C ILE A 83 -5.69 10.90 10.92
N PRO A 84 -6.43 12.02 10.93
CA PRO A 84 -7.54 12.22 11.86
C PRO A 84 -8.62 11.15 11.69
N GLY A 85 -9.01 10.49 12.80
CA GLY A 85 -10.15 9.57 12.81
C GLY A 85 -9.96 8.26 12.05
N VAL A 86 -8.74 7.96 11.57
CA VAL A 86 -8.46 6.72 10.84
C VAL A 86 -8.79 5.48 11.66
N LYS A 87 -9.21 4.42 10.98
CA LYS A 87 -9.27 3.08 11.52
C LYS A 87 -8.03 2.31 11.07
N TYR A 88 -7.24 1.84 12.02
CA TYR A 88 -6.05 1.03 11.75
C TYR A 88 -6.26 -0.40 12.22
N ILE A 89 -5.78 -1.36 11.41
CA ILE A 89 -5.88 -2.80 11.69
C ILE A 89 -4.57 -3.49 11.35
N CYS A 90 -4.06 -4.27 12.29
CA CYS A 90 -2.94 -5.16 12.05
C CYS A 90 -3.47 -6.60 11.92
N CYS A 91 -3.32 -7.22 10.75
CA CYS A 91 -3.70 -8.60 10.49
C CYS A 91 -2.63 -9.54 11.07
N PRO A 92 -2.98 -10.46 11.99
CA PRO A 92 -2.01 -11.33 12.65
C PRO A 92 -1.39 -12.35 11.68
N ASP A 93 -0.15 -12.74 11.94
CA ASP A 93 0.55 -13.86 11.28
C ASP A 93 0.63 -13.80 9.73
N VAL A 94 0.48 -12.61 9.13
CA VAL A 94 0.54 -12.42 7.67
C VAL A 94 1.54 -11.34 7.25
N ASP A 95 2.10 -11.50 6.05
CA ASP A 95 2.95 -10.51 5.41
C ASP A 95 2.15 -9.60 4.47
N HIS A 96 2.85 -8.81 3.65
CA HIS A 96 2.24 -7.88 2.70
C HIS A 96 1.21 -8.52 1.76
N ILE A 97 1.51 -9.71 1.22
CA ILE A 97 0.60 -10.39 0.29
C ILE A 97 -0.46 -11.15 1.09
N GLY A 98 -0.08 -11.77 2.21
CA GLY A 98 -0.99 -12.49 3.08
C GLY A 98 -2.14 -11.61 3.59
N SER A 99 -1.93 -10.31 3.82
CA SER A 99 -3.02 -9.40 4.21
C SER A 99 -4.10 -9.22 3.13
N PHE A 100 -3.81 -9.51 1.86
CA PHE A 100 -4.80 -9.48 0.77
C PHE A 100 -5.41 -10.87 0.53
N ASP A 101 -4.61 -11.93 0.59
CA ASP A 101 -5.07 -13.30 0.35
C ASP A 101 -5.99 -13.81 1.47
N HIS A 102 -5.74 -13.40 2.72
CA HIS A 102 -6.54 -13.74 3.90
C HIS A 102 -7.66 -12.73 4.14
N SER A 103 -8.63 -12.72 3.21
CA SER A 103 -9.81 -11.84 3.27
C SER A 103 -10.64 -12.02 4.54
N ASP A 104 -10.52 -13.15 5.24
CA ASP A 104 -11.12 -13.39 6.55
C ASP A 104 -10.56 -12.47 7.65
N LEU A 105 -9.28 -12.08 7.56
CA LEU A 105 -8.62 -11.24 8.55
C LEU A 105 -8.96 -9.75 8.38
N ALA A 106 -9.04 -9.25 7.14
CA ALA A 106 -9.32 -7.83 6.86
C ALA A 106 -10.78 -7.56 6.46
N GLY A 107 -11.43 -8.51 5.80
CA GLY A 107 -12.71 -8.30 5.10
C GLY A 107 -13.86 -7.93 6.02
N SER A 108 -13.96 -8.56 7.19
CA SER A 108 -15.00 -8.22 8.19
C SER A 108 -14.92 -6.77 8.63
N SER A 109 -13.70 -6.24 8.77
CA SER A 109 -13.46 -4.86 9.15
C SER A 109 -13.69 -3.89 8.01
N VAL A 110 -13.34 -4.26 6.78
CA VAL A 110 -13.68 -3.49 5.57
C VAL A 110 -15.19 -3.35 5.44
N ILE A 111 -15.94 -4.45 5.55
CA ILE A 111 -17.41 -4.44 5.47
C ILE A 111 -17.98 -3.53 6.58
N LYS A 112 -17.54 -3.70 7.82
CA LYS A 112 -17.99 -2.89 8.96
C LYS A 112 -17.69 -1.40 8.78
N PHE A 113 -16.54 -1.07 8.21
CA PHE A 113 -16.16 0.31 7.91
C PHE A 113 -17.09 0.91 6.84
N LEU A 114 -17.29 0.21 5.72
CA LEU A 114 -18.16 0.64 4.64
C LEU A 114 -19.63 0.79 5.07
N SER A 115 -20.15 -0.15 5.87
CA SER A 115 -21.52 -0.05 6.38
C SER A 115 -21.75 1.18 7.25
N ARG A 116 -20.74 1.61 8.02
CA ARG A 116 -20.81 2.84 8.84
C ARG A 116 -20.86 4.10 7.99
N ILE A 117 -20.07 4.16 6.91
CA ILE A 117 -20.07 5.28 5.97
C ILE A 117 -21.43 5.36 5.26
N ALA A 118 -21.95 4.22 4.78
CA ALA A 118 -23.24 4.17 4.10
C ALA A 118 -24.42 4.55 5.01
N SER A 119 -24.27 4.40 6.34
CA SER A 119 -25.29 4.74 7.33
C SER A 119 -25.13 6.15 7.90
N ALA A 120 -24.05 6.86 7.55
CA ALA A 120 -23.90 8.26 7.94
C ALA A 120 -24.94 9.09 7.17
N PRO A 121 -25.72 9.95 7.84
CA PRO A 121 -26.69 10.78 7.15
C PRO A 121 -25.94 11.66 6.14
N GLY A 122 -26.18 11.40 4.85
CA GLY A 122 -25.75 12.29 3.80
C GLY A 122 -26.39 13.64 4.05
N GLU A 123 -25.57 14.68 4.11
CA GLU A 123 -26.02 16.05 3.97
C GLU A 123 -26.49 16.21 2.52
N THR A 124 -27.72 15.76 2.26
CA THR A 124 -28.39 15.95 0.97
C THR A 124 -28.85 17.40 0.92
N THR A 125 -27.95 18.32 0.59
CA THR A 125 -28.34 19.67 0.18
C THR A 125 -28.67 19.60 -1.31
N VAL A 126 -29.97 19.60 -1.63
CA VAL A 126 -30.52 20.04 -2.92
C VAL A 126 -31.44 21.21 -2.63
#